data_AF-A0A2V9J2J5-F1
#
_entry.id   AF-A0A2V9J2J5-F1
#
_cell.length_a   1.000
_cell.length_b   1.000
_cell.length_c   1.000
_cell.angle_alpha   90.00
_cell.angle_beta   90.00
_cell.angle_gamma   90.00
#
_symmetry.space_group_name_H-M   'P 1'
#
loop_
_entity.id
_entity.type
_entity.pdbx_description
1 polymer ?
#
loop_
_entity_poly.entity_id
_entity_poly.type
_entity_poly.pdbx_seq_one_letter_code
_entity_poly.pdbx_strand_id
1 'polypeptide(L)'
;MSGLDPLGRREVRDLILRLKAEGKTVFFSTHILSDAEMLCDRVAILNQGRLEGCGELRQILGLQVQTVEIVLEDPAPELVDELAPLSRSRVRTGRRVRFAIPAECDVNRILDGALHQGARIVSVNPVRVSLEDYFVDRVRGGNKDTSNRKSETGNSAAETTPSSVILSPSLVILSGAKNLALFPSRLRDSAGRLAAVALHTFKESVRDNVLYSLLVFALLLIGASILLGYISVGIERMILVNLSLSAISAIGLVMAIFLGTGLVSKEIEKRSINNILSKPVRRAEFIVGKYCGLLLTLAVNTGIMTLGFYVALLYQKRSLDAGDWNALRAVYFILLELALVTGVALLFSSISTPALSALYALALYVIGNFSSDLRELGHAARSVAVERTTGLLYYLLPNFSDFNAISLAAHGEDIPRYLVVSNTLYALLYATVLVSGTILIFEGREFR
;
A
#
# COMPACT_ATOMS: atom_id res chain seq x y z
N MET A 1 13.46 -13.77 7.29
CA MET A 1 14.13 -15.10 7.26
C MET A 1 13.12 -16.23 7.09
N SER A 2 11.96 -16.19 7.76
CA SER A 2 10.87 -17.14 7.50
C SER A 2 10.40 -17.07 6.04
N GLY A 3 10.18 -18.22 5.41
CA GLY A 3 9.73 -18.32 4.01
C GLY A 3 10.79 -18.14 2.93
N LEU A 4 12.05 -17.89 3.29
CA LEU A 4 13.18 -17.86 2.34
C LEU A 4 13.91 -19.20 2.30
N ASP A 5 14.37 -19.57 1.12
CA ASP A 5 15.26 -20.70 0.89
C ASP A 5 16.66 -20.44 1.50
N PRO A 6 17.52 -21.46 1.63
CA PRO A 6 18.83 -21.30 2.26
C PRO A 6 19.73 -20.24 1.61
N LEU A 7 19.67 -20.07 0.29
CA LEU A 7 20.45 -19.05 -0.41
C LEU A 7 19.86 -17.66 -0.14
N GLY A 8 18.55 -17.49 -0.29
CA GLY A 8 17.88 -16.22 0.02
C GLY A 8 18.08 -15.75 1.47
N ARG A 9 18.10 -16.68 2.43
CA ARG A 9 18.46 -16.37 3.83
C ARG A 9 19.88 -15.85 3.98
N ARG A 10 20.84 -16.40 3.23
CA ARG A 10 22.22 -15.94 3.24
C ARG A 10 22.33 -14.53 2.65
N GLU A 11 21.68 -14.28 1.52
CA GLU A 11 21.69 -12.95 0.88
C GLU A 11 21.13 -11.84 1.77
N VAL A 12 19.99 -12.09 2.42
CA VAL A 12 19.37 -11.13 3.35
C VAL A 12 20.27 -10.86 4.55
N ARG A 13 20.91 -11.91 5.09
CA ARG A 13 21.88 -11.77 6.19
C ARG A 13 23.06 -10.89 5.79
N ASP A 14 23.65 -11.17 4.63
CA ASP A 14 24.80 -10.43 4.12
C ASP A 14 24.43 -8.97 3.82
N LEU A 15 23.17 -8.69 3.43
CA LEU A 15 22.66 -7.34 3.29
C LEU A 15 22.53 -6.63 4.65
N ILE A 16 21.95 -7.28 5.66
CA ILE A 16 21.81 -6.71 7.01
C ILE A 16 23.18 -6.36 7.59
N LEU A 17 24.15 -7.27 7.49
CA LEU A 17 25.52 -7.05 7.98
C LEU A 17 26.22 -5.91 7.23
N ARG A 18 26.03 -5.78 5.91
CA ARG A 18 26.54 -4.65 5.13
C ARG A 18 25.93 -3.32 5.57
N LEU A 19 24.61 -3.24 5.71
CA LEU A 19 23.92 -2.02 6.16
C LEU A 19 24.37 -1.60 7.56
N LYS A 20 24.56 -2.57 8.46
CA LYS A 20 25.14 -2.33 9.79
C LYS A 20 26.57 -1.78 9.70
N ALA A 21 27.41 -2.35 8.84
CA ALA A 21 28.79 -1.88 8.62
C ALA A 21 28.84 -0.46 8.04
N GLU A 22 27.83 -0.05 7.27
CA GLU A 22 27.62 1.33 6.80
C GLU A 22 27.16 2.31 7.90
N GLY A 23 27.01 1.85 9.15
CA GLY A 23 26.57 2.67 10.29
C GLY A 23 25.04 2.86 10.38
N LYS A 24 24.24 2.07 9.66
CA LYS A 24 22.77 2.16 9.71
C LYS A 24 22.23 1.41 10.92
N THR A 25 21.22 1.98 11.58
CA THR A 25 20.44 1.30 12.62
C THR A 25 19.42 0.36 11.97
N VAL A 26 19.52 -0.93 12.24
CA VAL A 26 18.61 -1.95 11.70
C VAL A 26 17.74 -2.51 12.82
N PHE A 27 16.42 -2.36 12.71
CA PHE A 27 15.47 -3.08 13.55
C PHE A 27 15.11 -4.40 12.86
N PHE A 28 15.41 -5.50 13.54
CA PHE A 28 15.12 -6.84 13.04
C PHE A 28 14.28 -7.58 14.07
N SER A 29 13.15 -8.14 13.62
CA SER A 29 12.27 -8.99 14.42
C SER A 29 12.27 -10.39 13.83
N THR A 30 12.50 -11.38 14.69
CA THR A 30 12.51 -12.79 14.33
C THR A 30 11.96 -13.62 15.49
N HIS A 31 11.27 -14.70 15.17
CA HIS A 31 10.87 -15.73 16.15
C HIS A 31 11.94 -16.84 16.28
N ILE A 32 12.97 -16.80 15.43
CA ILE A 32 14.09 -17.74 15.44
C ILE A 32 15.22 -17.09 16.24
N LEU A 33 15.46 -17.57 17.46
CA LEU A 33 16.41 -16.96 18.37
C LEU A 33 17.87 -17.02 17.88
N SER A 34 18.24 -18.08 17.16
CA SER A 34 19.58 -18.19 16.54
C SER A 34 19.84 -17.12 15.47
N ASP A 35 18.81 -16.68 14.72
CA ASP A 35 18.93 -15.58 13.77
C ASP A 35 19.17 -14.24 14.50
N ALA A 36 18.49 -14.03 15.64
CA ALA A 36 18.70 -12.85 16.47
C ALA A 36 20.09 -12.83 17.09
N GLU A 37 20.56 -13.97 17.61
CA GLU A 37 21.91 -14.11 18.18
C GLU A 37 23.02 -13.84 17.16
N MET A 38 22.82 -14.27 15.90
CA MET A 38 23.80 -14.08 14.84
C MET A 38 23.84 -12.64 14.30
N LEU A 39 22.69 -11.96 14.22
CA LEU A 39 22.56 -10.68 13.52
C LEU A 39 22.57 -9.44 14.43
N CYS A 40 22.03 -9.55 15.65
CA CYS A 40 21.74 -8.41 16.50
C CYS A 40 22.84 -8.11 17.52
N ASP A 41 23.15 -6.83 17.73
CA ASP A 41 24.02 -6.39 18.84
C ASP A 41 23.24 -6.25 20.16
N ARG A 42 21.97 -5.89 20.05
CA ARG A 42 21.04 -5.69 21.15
C ARG A 42 19.77 -6.48 20.86
N VAL A 43 19.22 -7.10 21.90
CA VAL A 43 18.01 -7.92 21.80
C VAL A 43 16.98 -7.44 22.84
N ALA A 44 15.73 -7.45 22.42
CA ALA A 44 14.56 -7.20 23.25
C ALA A 44 13.63 -8.41 23.14
N ILE A 45 13.24 -8.99 24.28
CA ILE A 45 12.34 -10.16 24.35
C ILE A 45 10.96 -9.66 24.75
N LEU A 46 9.99 -9.88 23.85
CA LEU A 46 8.59 -9.54 24.08
C LEU A 46 7.77 -10.81 24.30
N ASN A 47 7.05 -10.89 25.41
CA ASN A 47 6.14 -11.99 25.74
C ASN A 47 4.78 -11.43 26.13
N GLN A 48 3.71 -11.85 25.44
CA GLN A 48 2.32 -11.40 25.72
C GLN A 48 2.16 -9.87 25.85
N GLY A 49 2.86 -9.10 25.01
CA GLY A 49 2.82 -7.63 25.03
C GLY A 49 3.65 -6.98 26.15
N ARG A 50 4.39 -7.76 26.95
CA ARG A 50 5.31 -7.28 27.98
C ARG A 50 6.76 -7.50 27.56
N LEU A 51 7.60 -6.52 27.85
CA LEU A 51 9.03 -6.60 27.60
C LEU A 51 9.71 -7.34 28.77
N GLU A 52 10.09 -8.58 28.55
CA GLU A 52 10.70 -9.46 29.57
C GLU A 52 12.20 -9.23 29.73
N GLY A 53 12.86 -8.61 28.75
CA GLY A 53 14.27 -8.25 28.81
C GLY A 53 14.70 -7.41 27.61
N CYS A 54 15.64 -6.49 27.82
CA CYS A 54 16.24 -5.67 26.78
C CYS A 54 17.68 -5.32 27.16
N GLY A 55 18.63 -5.51 26.23
CA GLY A 55 20.04 -5.26 26.52
C GLY A 55 20.96 -5.60 25.36
N GLU A 56 22.26 -5.44 25.57
CA GLU A 56 23.27 -5.96 24.64
C GLU A 56 23.32 -7.48 24.73
N LEU A 57 23.41 -8.13 23.58
CA LEU A 57 23.41 -9.59 23.49
C LEU A 57 24.54 -10.20 24.34
N ARG A 58 25.73 -9.57 24.32
CA ARG A 58 26.89 -10.01 25.10
C ARG A 58 26.68 -9.93 26.61
N GLN A 59 25.88 -8.97 27.07
CA GLN A 59 25.56 -8.81 28.49
C GLN A 59 24.49 -9.83 28.93
N ILE A 60 23.53 -10.13 28.05
CA ILE A 60 22.45 -11.08 28.32
C ILE A 60 22.96 -12.53 28.37
N LEU A 61 23.80 -12.92 27.41
CA LEU A 61 24.33 -14.29 27.34
C LEU A 61 25.48 -14.54 28.34
N GLY A 62 26.09 -13.47 28.86
CA GLY A 62 27.29 -13.54 29.67
C GLY A 62 28.50 -14.09 28.89
N LEU A 63 29.71 -13.79 29.38
CA LEU A 63 30.96 -14.32 28.81
C LEU A 63 31.37 -15.68 29.42
N GLN A 64 30.58 -16.20 30.37
CA GLN A 64 30.95 -17.35 31.19
C GLN A 64 30.35 -18.65 30.62
N VAL A 65 31.21 -19.65 30.44
CA VAL A 65 30.79 -21.03 30.21
C VAL A 65 30.07 -21.48 31.48
N GLN A 66 28.80 -21.86 31.40
CA GLN A 66 28.07 -22.37 32.56
C GLN A 66 28.22 -23.88 32.71
N THR A 67 28.42 -24.59 31.60
CA THR A 67 28.53 -26.05 31.58
C THR A 67 29.54 -26.52 30.55
N VAL A 68 30.24 -27.61 30.87
CA VAL A 68 31.11 -28.34 29.96
C VAL A 68 30.49 -29.71 29.72
N GLU A 69 30.26 -30.03 28.45
CA GLU A 69 29.80 -31.36 28.05
C GLU A 69 31.02 -32.27 27.82
N ILE A 70 31.07 -33.37 28.56
CA ILE A 70 32.09 -34.42 28.42
C ILE A 70 31.41 -35.69 27.93
N VAL A 71 31.93 -36.28 26.85
CA VAL A 71 31.48 -37.56 26.32
C VAL A 71 32.56 -38.60 26.55
N LEU A 72 32.24 -39.63 27.34
CA LEU A 72 33.11 -40.76 27.64
C LEU A 72 32.58 -42.03 26.94
N GLU A 73 33.48 -42.84 26.41
CA GLU A 73 33.21 -44.15 25.82
C GLU A 73 33.70 -45.25 26.77
N ASP A 74 32.82 -46.21 27.06
CA ASP A 74 32.96 -47.28 28.04
C ASP A 74 33.48 -46.84 29.42
N PRO A 75 32.86 -45.83 30.07
CA PRO A 75 33.27 -45.44 31.41
C PRO A 75 32.95 -46.56 32.42
N ALA A 76 33.88 -46.80 33.35
CA ALA A 76 33.69 -47.74 34.45
C ALA A 76 32.44 -47.35 35.28
N PRO A 77 31.68 -48.32 35.82
CA PRO A 77 30.49 -48.03 36.63
C PRO A 77 30.78 -47.10 37.82
N GLU A 78 31.96 -47.25 38.41
CA GLU A 78 32.46 -46.44 39.54
C GLU A 78 32.62 -44.96 39.14
N LEU A 79 33.28 -44.67 38.02
CA LEU A 79 33.43 -43.31 37.47
C LEU A 79 32.09 -42.65 37.19
N VAL A 80 31.14 -43.45 36.71
CA VAL A 80 29.81 -42.98 36.34
C VAL A 80 29.01 -42.56 37.57
N ASP A 81 29.13 -43.33 38.65
CA ASP A 81 28.46 -43.04 39.92
C ASP A 81 29.15 -41.89 40.67
N GLU A 82 30.46 -41.72 40.51
CA GLU A 82 31.23 -40.58 41.02
C GLU A 82 30.88 -39.26 40.32
N LEU A 83 30.68 -39.28 39.00
CA LEU A 83 30.33 -38.09 38.21
C LEU A 83 28.83 -37.79 38.20
N ALA A 84 27.98 -38.75 38.55
CA ALA A 84 26.53 -38.55 38.65
C ALA A 84 26.12 -37.36 39.53
N PRO A 85 26.59 -37.23 40.79
CA PRO A 85 26.22 -36.10 41.65
C PRO A 85 26.79 -34.74 41.20
N LEU A 86 27.85 -34.75 40.40
CA LEU A 86 28.52 -33.55 39.90
C LEU A 86 27.91 -33.05 38.57
N SER A 87 27.08 -33.86 37.91
CA SER A 87 26.50 -33.54 36.60
C SER A 87 25.08 -32.97 36.70
N ARG A 88 24.76 -31.92 35.93
CA ARG A 88 23.39 -31.38 35.78
C ARG A 88 22.48 -32.31 34.99
N SER A 89 23.05 -33.07 34.06
CA SER A 89 22.33 -34.03 33.22
C SER A 89 23.28 -35.11 32.73
N ARG A 90 22.74 -36.33 32.61
CA ARG A 90 23.44 -37.51 32.11
C ARG A 90 22.60 -38.20 31.06
N VAL A 91 23.18 -38.46 29.89
CA VAL A 91 22.52 -39.20 28.80
C VAL A 91 23.43 -40.34 28.36
N ARG A 92 22.95 -41.59 28.46
CA ARG A 92 23.66 -42.77 27.97
C ARG A 92 23.13 -43.16 26.59
N THR A 93 24.02 -43.27 25.61
CA THR A 93 23.71 -43.68 24.25
C THR A 93 24.62 -44.86 23.90
N GLY A 94 24.13 -46.08 24.15
CA GLY A 94 24.91 -47.31 23.99
C GLY A 94 26.15 -47.34 24.89
N ARG A 95 27.34 -47.38 24.27
CA ARG A 95 28.66 -47.40 24.92
C ARG A 95 29.15 -46.02 25.36
N ARG A 96 28.46 -44.94 24.98
CA ARG A 96 28.85 -43.57 25.31
C ARG A 96 27.97 -42.98 26.38
N VAL A 97 28.56 -42.23 27.29
CA VAL A 97 27.85 -41.46 28.32
C VAL A 97 28.25 -40.00 28.19
N ARG A 98 27.25 -39.13 28.01
CA ARG A 98 27.42 -37.68 28.02
C ARG A 98 27.09 -37.14 29.42
N PHE A 99 28.01 -36.35 29.96
CA PHE A 99 27.84 -35.62 31.22
C PHE A 99 27.85 -34.12 30.93
N ALA A 100 26.85 -33.39 31.42
CA ALA A 100 26.85 -31.93 31.44
C ALA A 100 27.28 -31.46 32.84
N ILE A 101 28.51 -31.00 32.97
CA ILE A 101 29.13 -30.66 34.26
C ILE A 101 29.21 -29.13 34.39
N PRO A 102 28.85 -28.51 35.53
CA PRO A 102 29.05 -27.08 35.74
C PRO A 102 30.50 -26.66 35.53
N ALA A 103 30.73 -25.50 34.91
CA ALA A 103 32.08 -25.01 34.63
C ALA A 103 32.89 -24.64 35.90
N GLU A 104 32.23 -24.54 37.05
CA GLU A 104 32.84 -24.32 38.37
C GLU A 104 33.61 -25.56 38.87
N CYS A 105 33.31 -26.74 38.32
CA CYS A 105 34.03 -27.97 38.66
C CYS A 105 35.39 -28.03 37.96
N ASP A 106 36.39 -28.61 38.62
CA ASP A 106 37.72 -28.82 38.04
C ASP A 106 37.66 -29.89 36.93
N VAL A 107 37.41 -29.44 35.70
CA VAL A 107 37.28 -30.30 34.51
C VAL A 107 38.53 -31.14 34.29
N ASN A 108 39.73 -30.63 34.59
CA ASN A 108 40.98 -31.35 34.36
C ASN A 108 41.08 -32.56 35.30
N ARG A 109 40.73 -32.41 36.58
CA ARG A 109 40.67 -33.55 37.52
C ARG A 109 39.69 -34.63 37.08
N ILE A 110 38.56 -34.23 36.50
CA ILE A 110 37.54 -35.16 35.98
C ILE A 110 38.08 -35.93 34.76
N LEU A 111 38.81 -35.25 33.87
CA LEU A 111 39.44 -35.89 32.71
C LEU A 111 40.56 -36.84 33.13
N ASP A 112 41.39 -36.45 34.10
CA ASP A 112 42.46 -37.29 34.64
C ASP A 112 41.92 -38.55 35.33
N GLY A 113 40.87 -38.39 36.16
CA GLY A 113 40.18 -39.52 36.79
C GLY A 113 39.56 -40.47 35.78
N ALA A 114 38.98 -39.93 34.70
CA ALA A 114 38.41 -40.74 33.62
C ALA A 114 39.49 -41.54 32.86
N LEU A 115 40.64 -40.95 32.59
CA LEU A 115 41.77 -41.61 31.93
C LEU A 115 42.39 -42.70 32.83
N HIS A 116 42.54 -42.45 34.12
CA HIS A 116 43.08 -43.43 35.08
C HIS A 116 42.19 -44.67 35.24
N GLN A 117 40.88 -44.51 35.09
CA GLN A 117 39.90 -45.61 35.16
C GLN A 117 39.62 -46.26 33.79
N GLY A 118 40.44 -45.96 32.77
CA GLY A 118 40.39 -46.62 31.46
C GLY A 118 39.27 -46.16 30.52
N ALA A 119 38.59 -45.06 30.85
CA ALA A 119 37.56 -44.49 29.97
C ALA A 119 38.21 -43.72 28.80
N ARG A 120 37.63 -43.85 27.61
CA ARG A 120 38.10 -43.08 26.44
C ARG A 120 37.33 -41.76 26.33
N ILE A 121 38.03 -40.64 26.38
CA ILE A 121 37.43 -39.31 26.14
C ILE A 121 37.16 -39.15 24.64
N VAL A 122 35.89 -38.97 24.28
CA VAL A 122 35.46 -38.77 22.88
C VAL A 122 35.44 -37.29 22.53
N SER A 123 34.89 -36.46 23.41
CA SER A 123 34.79 -35.01 23.21
C SER A 123 34.63 -34.26 24.52
N VAL A 124 35.25 -33.09 24.61
CA VAL A 124 35.04 -32.09 25.67
C VAL A 124 34.64 -30.80 25.00
N ASN A 125 33.42 -30.32 25.26
CA ASN A 125 32.89 -29.13 24.61
C ASN A 125 32.34 -28.13 25.63
N PRO A 126 32.90 -26.92 25.75
CA PRO A 126 32.30 -25.88 26.56
C PRO A 126 30.99 -25.40 25.94
N VAL A 127 29.89 -25.46 26.69
CA VAL A 127 28.58 -25.00 26.26
C VAL A 127 28.33 -23.61 26.84
N ARG A 128 28.08 -22.65 25.94
CA ARG A 128 27.70 -21.28 26.29
C ARG A 128 26.19 -21.20 26.38
N VAL A 129 25.69 -20.26 27.18
CA VAL A 129 24.25 -19.95 27.25
C VAL A 129 23.83 -19.39 25.90
N SER A 130 22.77 -19.96 25.31
CA SER A 130 22.16 -19.43 24.11
C SER A 130 21.01 -18.48 24.44
N LEU A 131 20.56 -17.67 23.46
CA LEU A 131 19.36 -16.86 23.66
C LEU A 131 18.11 -17.71 23.93
N GLU A 132 18.09 -18.95 23.42
CA GLU A 132 17.01 -19.90 23.65
C GLU A 132 16.92 -20.33 25.12
N ASP A 133 18.07 -20.65 25.73
CA ASP A 133 18.13 -21.01 27.14
C ASP A 133 17.68 -19.83 28.03
N TYR A 134 18.17 -18.62 27.73
CA TYR A 134 17.78 -17.41 28.45
C TYR A 134 16.28 -17.12 28.34
N PHE A 135 15.70 -17.30 27.15
CA PHE A 135 14.27 -17.13 26.93
C PHE A 135 13.45 -18.13 27.74
N VAL A 136 13.82 -19.42 27.70
CA VAL A 136 13.14 -20.47 28.44
C VAL A 136 13.19 -20.23 29.95
N ASP A 137 14.35 -19.80 30.47
CA ASP A 137 14.52 -19.48 31.89
C ASP A 137 13.62 -18.32 32.33
N ARG A 138 13.61 -17.20 31.59
CA ARG A 138 12.75 -16.04 31.89
C ARG A 138 11.26 -16.37 31.82
N VAL A 139 10.83 -17.09 30.78
CA VAL A 139 9.41 -17.42 30.59
C VAL A 139 8.92 -18.48 31.58
N ARG A 140 9.76 -19.48 31.93
CA ARG A 140 9.39 -20.50 32.93
C ARG A 140 9.55 -20.00 34.37
N GLY A 141 10.56 -19.17 34.64
CA GLY A 141 10.83 -18.56 35.95
C GLY A 141 9.76 -17.57 36.37
N GLY A 142 9.21 -16.78 35.44
CA GLY A 142 8.10 -15.87 35.70
C GLY A 142 6.80 -16.54 36.17
N ASN A 143 6.66 -17.86 36.00
CA ASN A 143 5.48 -18.61 36.42
C ASN A 143 5.61 -19.24 37.83
N LYS A 144 6.78 -19.13 38.49
CA LYS A 144 6.98 -19.60 39.88
C LYS A 144 6.75 -18.51 40.93
N ASP A 145 6.82 -17.24 40.56
CA ASP A 145 6.72 -16.11 41.51
C ASP A 145 5.31 -15.52 41.67
N THR A 146 4.31 -16.00 40.93
CA THR A 146 2.92 -15.50 41.01
C THR A 146 2.06 -16.20 42.07
N SER A 147 2.54 -17.24 42.75
CA SER A 147 1.79 -17.91 43.84
C SER A 147 2.21 -17.52 45.26
N ASN A 148 3.29 -16.73 45.45
CA ASN A 148 3.81 -16.46 46.81
C ASN A 148 4.05 -14.99 47.18
N ARG A 149 3.44 -14.04 46.47
CA ARG A 149 3.37 -12.61 46.88
C ARG A 149 1.94 -12.18 47.21
N LYS A 150 1.31 -12.82 48.18
CA LYS A 150 0.13 -12.28 48.88
C LYS A 150 0.13 -12.69 50.36
N SER A 151 1.18 -12.33 51.09
CA SER A 151 1.09 -12.00 52.53
C SER A 151 2.46 -11.53 52.98
N GLU A 152 2.68 -10.22 52.96
CA GLU A 152 3.33 -9.50 54.05
C GLU A 152 3.29 -8.00 53.74
N THR A 153 2.42 -7.38 54.54
CA THR A 153 2.21 -6.01 54.97
C THR A 153 3.28 -4.97 54.60
N GLY A 154 2.80 -3.76 54.32
CA GLY A 154 3.60 -2.65 53.83
C GLY A 154 4.57 -2.06 54.84
N ASN A 155 5.57 -1.36 54.30
CA ASN A 155 5.81 0.03 54.65
C ASN A 155 6.73 0.69 53.61
N SER A 156 6.60 2.00 53.47
CA SER A 156 7.54 2.92 52.81
C SER A 156 7.55 2.97 51.28
N ALA A 157 6.57 3.67 50.73
CA ALA A 157 6.77 4.46 49.53
C ALA A 157 7.47 5.78 49.91
N ALA A 158 8.72 5.97 49.50
CA ALA A 158 9.32 7.26 49.14
C ALA A 158 10.78 7.07 48.71
N GLU A 159 11.10 7.68 47.57
CA GLU A 159 12.40 8.25 47.21
C GLU A 159 13.60 7.28 47.04
N THR A 160 13.92 6.98 45.77
CA THR A 160 15.06 7.64 45.09
C THR A 160 15.13 7.21 43.63
N THR A 161 14.81 8.14 42.75
CA THR A 161 15.22 8.15 41.34
C THR A 161 16.74 8.08 41.25
N PRO A 162 17.28 7.45 40.19
CA PRO A 162 18.19 8.25 39.37
C PRO A 162 17.86 8.17 37.88
N SER A 163 17.70 9.37 37.34
CA SER A 163 18.28 9.79 36.06
C SER A 163 17.74 9.11 34.80
N SER A 164 16.58 9.63 34.38
CA SER A 164 16.20 9.77 32.99
C SER A 164 17.34 10.42 32.18
N VAL A 165 18.12 9.62 31.46
CA VAL A 165 18.93 10.12 30.33
C VAL A 165 17.94 10.39 29.19
N ILE A 166 17.36 11.58 29.24
CA ILE A 166 16.69 12.20 28.11
C ILE A 166 17.82 12.53 27.12
N LEU A 167 18.04 11.62 26.15
CA LEU A 167 18.79 11.94 24.95
C LEU A 167 17.95 12.95 24.16
N SER A 168 18.25 14.22 24.38
CA SER A 168 17.93 15.33 23.49
C SER A 168 18.34 14.97 22.06
N PRO A 169 17.46 15.13 21.05
CA PRO A 169 17.90 15.04 19.67
C PRO A 169 18.67 16.33 19.36
N SER A 170 19.98 16.28 19.55
CA SER A 170 20.90 17.24 18.95
C SER A 170 20.79 17.07 17.43
N LEU A 171 19.95 17.91 16.84
CA LEU A 171 19.81 18.16 15.43
C LEU A 171 21.17 18.61 14.88
N VAL A 172 22.02 17.66 14.50
CA VAL A 172 23.21 17.93 13.71
C VAL A 172 22.74 18.28 12.30
N ILE A 173 22.48 19.56 12.10
CA ILE A 173 22.36 20.16 10.78
C ILE A 173 23.76 20.06 10.15
N LEU A 174 23.95 19.06 9.29
CA LEU A 174 25.06 19.04 8.36
C LEU A 174 24.88 20.19 7.38
N SER A 175 25.62 21.26 7.68
CA SER A 175 25.98 22.36 6.80
C SER A 175 26.40 21.85 5.42
N GLY A 176 25.59 22.18 4.41
CA GLY A 176 25.88 21.85 3.02
C GLY A 176 24.88 22.41 2.01
N ALA A 177 24.34 23.61 2.24
CA ALA A 177 23.54 24.31 1.24
C ALA A 177 23.98 25.77 1.15
N LYS A 178 25.00 26.00 0.32
CA LYS A 178 25.29 27.34 -0.20
C LYS A 178 24.13 27.75 -1.12
N ASN A 179 23.46 28.82 -0.72
CA ASN A 179 22.86 29.85 -1.56
C ASN A 179 21.57 29.53 -2.37
N LEU A 180 20.50 30.18 -1.89
CA LEU A 180 19.75 31.21 -2.62
C LEU A 180 18.63 30.77 -3.59
N ALA A 181 17.41 30.61 -3.05
CA ALA A 181 16.19 31.18 -3.62
C ALA A 181 15.06 31.17 -2.58
N LEU A 182 14.61 32.38 -2.21
CA LEU A 182 13.47 32.64 -1.34
C LEU A 182 12.16 32.31 -2.11
N PHE A 183 11.23 31.57 -1.48
CA PHE A 183 9.91 31.01 -1.94
C PHE A 183 9.87 29.49 -2.26
N PRO A 184 8.80 28.77 -1.87
CA PRO A 184 8.87 27.68 -0.88
C PRO A 184 9.14 26.30 -1.49
N SER A 185 10.19 25.63 -1.00
CA SER A 185 10.61 24.27 -1.38
C SER A 185 9.53 23.19 -1.19
N ARG A 186 8.63 23.35 -0.22
CA ARG A 186 7.60 22.32 0.09
C ARG A 186 6.63 22.03 -1.07
N LEU A 187 6.25 23.04 -1.86
CA LEU A 187 5.27 22.85 -2.97
C LEU A 187 5.90 22.12 -4.16
N ARG A 188 7.18 22.40 -4.46
CA ARG A 188 7.91 21.72 -5.54
C ARG A 188 8.12 20.24 -5.22
N ASP A 189 8.41 19.93 -3.95
CA ASP A 189 8.57 18.55 -3.48
C ASP A 189 7.24 17.78 -3.47
N SER A 190 6.11 18.44 -3.14
CA SER A 190 4.78 17.84 -3.21
C SER A 190 4.30 17.64 -4.66
N ALA A 191 4.54 18.60 -5.56
CA ALA A 191 4.22 18.45 -6.98
C ALA A 191 5.00 17.31 -7.63
N GLY A 192 6.29 17.15 -7.30
CA GLY A 192 7.11 16.02 -7.77
C GLY A 192 6.58 14.66 -7.30
N ARG A 193 6.17 14.56 -6.03
CA ARG A 193 5.53 13.34 -5.50
C ARG A 193 4.19 13.04 -6.17
N LEU A 194 3.36 14.07 -6.37
CA LEU A 194 2.07 13.95 -7.04
C LEU A 194 2.22 13.46 -8.48
N ALA A 195 3.15 14.06 -9.23
CA ALA A 195 3.45 13.66 -10.61
C ALA A 195 4.00 12.22 -10.68
N ALA A 196 4.83 11.81 -9.70
CA ALA A 196 5.32 10.44 -9.63
C ALA A 196 4.20 9.43 -9.39
N VAL A 197 3.26 9.72 -8.48
CA VAL A 197 2.06 8.90 -8.26
C VAL A 197 1.20 8.86 -9.52
N ALA A 198 0.90 10.02 -10.11
CA ALA A 198 0.08 10.10 -11.32
C ALA A 198 0.67 9.30 -12.49
N LEU A 199 1.98 9.41 -12.72
CA LEU A 199 2.66 8.68 -13.79
C LEU A 199 2.71 7.18 -13.53
N HIS A 200 2.89 6.77 -12.27
CA HIS A 200 2.79 5.36 -11.90
C HIS A 200 1.38 4.82 -12.17
N THR A 201 0.36 5.54 -11.71
CA THR A 201 -1.05 5.19 -11.94
C THR A 201 -1.39 5.12 -13.42
N PHE A 202 -0.90 6.05 -14.23
CA PHE A 202 -1.05 6.01 -15.68
C PHE A 202 -0.43 4.74 -16.28
N LYS A 203 0.84 4.45 -15.94
CA LYS A 203 1.54 3.25 -16.43
C LYS A 203 0.87 1.96 -15.99
N GLU A 204 0.32 1.93 -14.79
CA GLU A 204 -0.46 0.80 -14.28
C GLU A 204 -1.75 0.62 -15.05
N SER A 205 -2.52 1.71 -15.25
CA SER A 205 -3.82 1.69 -15.93
C SER A 205 -3.70 1.28 -17.40
N VAL A 206 -2.70 1.81 -18.11
CA VAL A 206 -2.44 1.49 -19.53
C VAL A 206 -2.02 0.02 -19.73
N ARG A 207 -1.59 -0.67 -18.68
CA ARG A 207 -1.24 -2.10 -18.75
C ARG A 207 -2.43 -3.02 -18.47
N ASP A 208 -3.61 -2.48 -18.16
CA ASP A 208 -4.81 -3.27 -17.93
C ASP A 208 -5.39 -3.76 -19.27
N ASN A 209 -5.60 -5.07 -19.40
CA ASN A 209 -6.11 -5.70 -20.63
C ASN A 209 -7.51 -5.19 -21.00
N VAL A 210 -8.34 -4.87 -19.99
CA VAL A 210 -9.71 -4.39 -20.20
C VAL A 210 -9.72 -3.10 -21.03
N LEU A 211 -8.73 -2.23 -20.83
CA LEU A 211 -8.59 -0.96 -21.54
C LEU A 211 -8.36 -1.17 -23.03
N TYR A 212 -7.46 -2.10 -23.41
CA TYR A 212 -7.20 -2.41 -24.82
C TYR A 212 -8.43 -3.00 -25.51
N SER A 213 -9.15 -3.92 -24.84
CA SER A 213 -10.37 -4.51 -25.40
C SER A 213 -11.45 -3.45 -25.65
N LEU A 214 -11.66 -2.53 -24.71
CA LEU A 214 -12.61 -1.42 -24.87
C LEU A 214 -12.17 -0.46 -25.99
N LEU A 215 -10.89 -0.12 -26.08
CA LEU A 215 -10.35 0.76 -27.11
C LEU A 215 -10.55 0.18 -28.53
N VAL A 216 -10.25 -1.11 -28.71
CA VAL A 216 -10.47 -1.80 -29.99
C VAL A 216 -11.95 -1.81 -30.35
N PHE A 217 -12.82 -2.07 -29.37
CA PHE A 217 -14.27 -2.04 -29.58
C PHE A 217 -14.78 -0.64 -29.97
N ALA A 218 -14.27 0.42 -29.35
CA ALA A 218 -14.58 1.80 -29.74
C ALA A 218 -14.17 2.09 -31.19
N LEU A 219 -12.96 1.70 -31.58
CA LEU A 219 -12.47 1.90 -32.96
C LEU A 219 -13.29 1.08 -33.97
N LEU A 220 -13.74 -0.12 -33.60
CA LEU A 220 -14.64 -0.93 -34.41
C LEU A 220 -15.98 -0.21 -34.60
N LEU A 221 -16.59 0.32 -33.53
CA LEU A 221 -17.85 1.08 -33.62
C LEU A 221 -17.70 2.33 -34.50
N ILE A 222 -16.60 3.07 -34.36
CA ILE A 222 -16.29 4.22 -35.22
C ILE A 222 -16.12 3.77 -36.67
N GLY A 223 -15.43 2.66 -36.93
CA GLY A 223 -15.31 2.09 -38.28
C GLY A 223 -16.66 1.67 -38.87
N ALA A 224 -17.53 1.07 -38.06
CA ALA A 224 -18.88 0.69 -38.46
C ALA A 224 -19.76 1.91 -38.81
N SER A 225 -19.49 3.07 -38.18
CA SER A 225 -20.20 4.31 -38.49
C SER A 225 -19.99 4.79 -39.93
N ILE A 226 -18.85 4.45 -40.57
CA ILE A 226 -18.57 4.76 -41.98
C ILE A 226 -19.55 4.02 -42.89
N LEU A 227 -19.79 2.73 -42.62
CA LEU A 227 -20.74 1.91 -43.39
C LEU A 227 -22.16 2.45 -43.25
N LEU A 228 -22.55 2.84 -42.04
CA LEU A 228 -23.86 3.40 -41.75
C LEU A 228 -24.07 4.77 -42.42
N GLY A 229 -23.03 5.60 -42.45
CA GLY A 229 -23.01 6.86 -43.17
C GLY A 229 -23.29 6.67 -44.66
N TYR A 230 -22.68 5.65 -45.30
CA TYR A 230 -22.85 5.39 -46.74
C TYR A 230 -24.27 4.96 -47.14
N ILE A 231 -24.99 4.29 -46.24
CA ILE A 231 -26.37 3.84 -46.49
C ILE A 231 -27.37 5.01 -46.41
N SER A 232 -27.01 6.09 -45.71
CA SER A 232 -27.92 7.20 -45.44
C SER A 232 -27.75 8.37 -46.41
N VAL A 233 -28.61 8.45 -47.41
CA VAL A 233 -28.57 9.52 -48.41
C VAL A 233 -29.00 10.86 -47.78
N GLY A 234 -28.13 11.88 -47.88
CA GLY A 234 -28.44 13.26 -47.51
C GLY A 234 -28.17 13.66 -46.06
N ILE A 235 -27.81 12.72 -45.16
CA ILE A 235 -27.52 12.98 -43.74
C ILE A 235 -26.21 12.31 -43.30
N GLU A 236 -25.36 11.92 -44.26
CA GLU A 236 -24.14 11.13 -44.06
C GLU A 236 -23.22 11.69 -42.96
N ARG A 237 -22.92 13.00 -43.01
CA ARG A 237 -22.04 13.68 -42.04
C ARG A 237 -22.59 13.61 -40.63
N MET A 238 -23.87 13.95 -40.46
CA MET A 238 -24.49 14.01 -39.14
C MET A 238 -24.48 12.62 -38.49
N ILE A 239 -24.75 11.55 -39.26
CA ILE A 239 -24.71 10.18 -38.75
C ILE A 239 -23.30 9.77 -38.35
N LEU A 240 -22.28 10.02 -39.19
CA LEU A 240 -20.90 9.67 -38.86
C LEU A 240 -20.43 10.40 -37.59
N VAL A 241 -20.63 11.72 -37.51
CA VAL A 241 -20.22 12.53 -36.35
C VAL A 241 -20.99 12.12 -35.10
N ASN A 242 -22.31 12.01 -35.17
CA ASN A 242 -23.14 11.67 -34.01
C ASN A 242 -22.80 10.27 -33.47
N LEU A 243 -22.70 9.27 -34.35
CA LEU A 243 -22.43 7.89 -33.93
C LEU A 243 -21.00 7.73 -33.39
N SER A 244 -20.02 8.41 -34.00
CA SER A 244 -18.63 8.36 -33.53
C SER A 244 -18.44 9.06 -32.18
N LEU A 245 -18.98 10.27 -32.00
CA LEU A 245 -18.92 10.97 -30.73
C LEU A 245 -19.71 10.24 -29.64
N SER A 246 -20.85 9.63 -29.98
CA SER A 246 -21.60 8.77 -29.06
C SER A 246 -20.81 7.52 -28.66
N ALA A 247 -20.08 6.90 -29.59
CA ALA A 247 -19.20 5.78 -29.29
C ALA A 247 -18.05 6.20 -28.36
N ILE A 248 -17.44 7.37 -28.60
CA ILE A 248 -16.39 7.94 -27.74
C ILE A 248 -16.91 8.19 -26.32
N SER A 249 -18.09 8.80 -26.17
CA SER A 249 -18.72 9.06 -24.87
C SER A 249 -19.08 7.75 -24.15
N ALA A 250 -19.76 6.82 -24.83
CA ALA A 250 -20.21 5.56 -24.22
C ALA A 250 -19.04 4.66 -23.78
N ILE A 251 -18.03 4.48 -24.64
CA ILE A 251 -16.86 3.66 -24.27
C ILE A 251 -15.97 4.39 -23.26
N GLY A 252 -15.84 5.71 -23.40
CA GLY A 252 -15.19 6.57 -22.40
C GLY A 252 -15.80 6.41 -21.01
N LEU A 253 -17.13 6.38 -20.92
CA LEU A 253 -17.87 6.21 -19.67
C LEU A 253 -17.54 4.88 -19.01
N VAL A 254 -17.62 3.79 -19.79
CA VAL A 254 -17.27 2.45 -19.32
C VAL A 254 -15.82 2.44 -18.82
N MET A 255 -14.87 2.99 -19.60
CA MET A 255 -13.48 3.11 -19.16
C MET A 255 -13.34 3.91 -17.86
N ALA A 256 -13.99 5.06 -17.73
CA ALA A 256 -13.90 5.90 -16.54
C ALA A 256 -14.37 5.18 -15.27
N ILE A 257 -15.48 4.44 -15.37
CA ILE A 257 -16.02 3.65 -14.25
C ILE A 257 -15.08 2.49 -13.90
N PHE A 258 -14.62 1.71 -14.88
CA PHE A 258 -13.75 0.55 -14.61
C PHE A 258 -12.39 0.96 -14.05
N LEU A 259 -11.75 1.99 -14.63
CA LEU A 259 -10.46 2.48 -14.15
C LEU A 259 -10.60 3.14 -12.77
N GLY A 260 -11.62 3.97 -12.56
CA GLY A 260 -11.87 4.66 -11.30
C GLY A 260 -12.16 3.69 -10.14
N THR A 261 -12.94 2.64 -10.39
CA THR A 261 -13.27 1.62 -9.37
C THR A 261 -12.12 0.64 -9.12
N GLY A 262 -11.35 0.30 -10.16
CA GLY A 262 -10.29 -0.70 -10.07
C GLY A 262 -9.09 -0.25 -9.24
N LEU A 263 -8.67 1.01 -9.31
CA LEU A 263 -7.36 1.41 -8.76
C LEU A 263 -7.29 1.52 -7.24
N VAL A 264 -8.33 2.04 -6.59
CA VAL A 264 -8.30 2.18 -5.13
C VAL A 264 -8.70 0.86 -4.48
N SER A 265 -9.76 0.22 -4.98
CA SER A 265 -10.22 -1.06 -4.43
C SER A 265 -9.20 -2.20 -4.62
N LYS A 266 -8.53 -2.34 -5.79
CA LYS A 266 -7.49 -3.37 -5.97
C LYS A 266 -6.32 -3.18 -5.00
N GLU A 267 -5.96 -1.95 -4.66
CA GLU A 267 -4.85 -1.68 -3.75
C GLU A 267 -5.22 -1.87 -2.27
N ILE A 268 -6.47 -1.61 -1.90
CA ILE A 268 -7.02 -1.96 -0.59
C ILE A 268 -7.04 -3.48 -0.43
N GLU A 269 -7.55 -4.22 -1.41
CA GLU A 269 -7.64 -5.68 -1.39
C GLU A 269 -6.26 -6.35 -1.34
N LYS A 270 -5.28 -5.84 -2.11
CA LYS A 270 -3.92 -6.38 -2.14
C LYS A 270 -3.04 -5.95 -0.96
N ARG A 271 -3.55 -5.14 -0.02
CA ARG A 271 -2.79 -4.52 1.09
C ARG A 271 -1.54 -3.74 0.64
N SER A 272 -1.45 -3.37 -0.64
CA SER A 272 -0.29 -2.65 -1.18
C SER A 272 -0.22 -1.21 -0.68
N ILE A 273 -1.35 -0.65 -0.23
CA ILE A 273 -1.43 0.65 0.44
C ILE A 273 -0.44 0.76 1.61
N ASN A 274 -0.23 -0.32 2.37
CA ASN A 274 0.69 -0.29 3.53
C ASN A 274 2.15 -0.07 3.12
N ASN A 275 2.55 -0.52 1.92
CA ASN A 275 3.89 -0.26 1.37
C ASN A 275 4.04 1.16 0.81
N ILE A 276 2.94 1.82 0.47
CA ILE A 276 2.94 3.20 -0.04
C ILE A 276 2.88 4.18 1.13
N LEU A 277 2.07 3.89 2.16
CA LEU A 277 1.96 4.70 3.39
C LEU A 277 3.22 4.65 4.27
N SER A 278 4.10 3.67 4.08
CA SER A 278 5.42 3.66 4.74
C SER A 278 6.41 4.66 4.13
N LYS A 279 6.09 5.22 2.96
CA LYS A 279 6.82 6.34 2.35
C LYS A 279 6.21 7.66 2.82
N PRO A 280 6.97 8.77 2.88
CA PRO A 280 6.47 10.08 3.33
C PRO A 280 5.59 10.75 2.26
N VAL A 281 4.47 10.11 1.91
CA VAL A 281 3.45 10.61 0.98
C VAL A 281 2.16 10.83 1.77
N ARG A 282 1.59 12.03 1.68
CA ARG A 282 0.34 12.33 2.37
C ARG A 282 -0.83 11.61 1.68
N ARG A 283 -1.85 11.21 2.44
CA ARG A 283 -3.07 10.57 1.90
C ARG A 283 -3.74 11.43 0.82
N ALA A 284 -3.78 12.75 1.02
CA ALA A 284 -4.27 13.71 0.03
C ALA A 284 -3.44 13.71 -1.28
N GLU A 285 -2.10 13.73 -1.18
CA GLU A 285 -1.21 13.73 -2.36
C GLU A 285 -1.39 12.45 -3.18
N PHE A 286 -1.62 11.32 -2.51
CA PHE A 286 -1.85 10.04 -3.14
C PHE A 286 -3.18 9.99 -3.93
N ILE A 287 -4.28 10.46 -3.35
CA ILE A 287 -5.60 10.46 -4.01
C ILE A 287 -5.62 11.42 -5.19
N VAL A 288 -5.11 12.64 -5.02
CA VAL A 288 -5.03 13.61 -6.12
C VAL A 288 -4.12 13.09 -7.23
N GLY A 289 -2.97 12.50 -6.88
CA GLY A 289 -2.09 11.85 -7.86
C GLY A 289 -2.79 10.75 -8.65
N LYS A 290 -3.55 9.88 -7.99
CA LYS A 290 -4.36 8.85 -8.65
C LYS A 290 -5.41 9.43 -9.58
N TYR A 291 -6.15 10.43 -9.12
CA TYR A 291 -7.16 11.10 -9.93
C TYR A 291 -6.52 11.72 -11.19
N CYS A 292 -5.41 12.45 -11.05
CA CYS A 292 -4.68 13.01 -12.20
C CYS A 292 -4.15 11.94 -13.16
N GLY A 293 -3.62 10.82 -12.65
CA GLY A 293 -3.16 9.69 -13.49
C GLY A 293 -4.30 9.01 -14.26
N LEU A 294 -5.47 8.90 -13.64
CA LEU A 294 -6.70 8.42 -14.28
C LEU A 294 -7.19 9.36 -15.39
N LEU A 295 -7.23 10.66 -15.10
CA LEU A 295 -7.59 11.68 -16.10
C LEU A 295 -6.62 11.64 -17.29
N LEU A 296 -5.32 11.51 -17.05
CA LEU A 296 -4.33 11.36 -18.11
C LEU A 296 -4.58 10.11 -18.95
N THR A 297 -4.94 8.99 -18.31
CA THR A 297 -5.23 7.74 -19.02
C THR A 297 -6.46 7.87 -19.91
N LEU A 298 -7.54 8.48 -19.39
CA LEU A 298 -8.75 8.76 -20.16
C LEU A 298 -8.51 9.75 -21.29
N ALA A 299 -7.72 10.81 -21.06
CA ALA A 299 -7.37 11.79 -22.08
C ALA A 299 -6.61 11.15 -23.24
N VAL A 300 -5.63 10.28 -22.95
CA VAL A 300 -4.87 9.55 -23.98
C VAL A 300 -5.79 8.61 -24.76
N ASN A 301 -6.62 7.80 -24.08
CA ASN A 301 -7.54 6.89 -24.76
C ASN A 301 -8.57 7.63 -25.62
N THR A 302 -9.14 8.70 -25.09
CA THR A 302 -10.08 9.57 -25.81
C THR A 302 -9.40 10.22 -27.00
N GLY A 303 -8.14 10.63 -26.87
CA GLY A 303 -7.32 11.13 -27.97
C GLY A 303 -7.12 10.09 -29.08
N ILE A 304 -6.85 8.82 -28.72
CA ILE A 304 -6.73 7.72 -29.70
C ILE A 304 -8.06 7.48 -30.43
N MET A 305 -9.18 7.44 -29.70
CA MET A 305 -10.50 7.28 -30.32
C MET A 305 -10.86 8.48 -31.22
N THR A 306 -10.51 9.69 -30.80
CA THR A 306 -10.69 10.93 -31.58
C THR A 306 -9.86 10.90 -32.86
N LEU A 307 -8.61 10.42 -32.80
CA LEU A 307 -7.78 10.20 -33.98
C LEU A 307 -8.47 9.21 -34.93
N GLY A 308 -8.99 8.10 -34.42
CA GLY A 308 -9.78 7.13 -35.22
C GLY A 308 -11.00 7.76 -35.89
N PHE A 309 -11.73 8.61 -35.17
CA PHE A 309 -12.86 9.38 -35.71
C PHE A 309 -12.44 10.34 -36.84
N TYR A 310 -11.36 11.10 -36.67
CA TYR A 310 -10.88 11.99 -37.74
C TYR A 310 -10.36 11.22 -38.95
N VAL A 311 -9.74 10.06 -38.75
CA VAL A 311 -9.36 9.15 -39.85
C VAL A 311 -10.61 8.66 -40.60
N ALA A 312 -11.68 8.30 -39.89
CA ALA A 312 -12.96 7.93 -40.49
C ALA A 312 -13.58 9.07 -41.31
N LEU A 313 -13.56 10.30 -40.79
CA LEU A 313 -14.01 11.50 -41.52
C LEU A 313 -13.20 11.75 -42.79
N LEU A 314 -11.86 11.66 -42.69
CA LEU A 314 -10.96 11.84 -43.85
C LEU A 314 -11.21 10.79 -44.94
N TYR A 315 -11.50 9.55 -44.54
CA TYR A 315 -11.80 8.47 -45.48
C TYR A 315 -13.08 8.73 -46.28
N GLN A 316 -14.15 9.22 -45.63
CA GLN A 316 -15.42 9.47 -46.32
C GLN A 316 -15.42 10.79 -47.10
N LYS A 317 -14.92 11.88 -46.51
CA LYS A 317 -15.10 13.25 -47.04
C LYS A 317 -13.91 13.77 -47.86
N ARG A 318 -12.73 13.13 -47.76
CA ARG A 318 -11.46 13.54 -48.38
C ARG A 318 -10.96 14.97 -48.07
N SER A 319 -11.73 15.78 -47.33
CA SER A 319 -11.42 17.15 -46.92
C SER A 319 -12.01 17.43 -45.53
N LEU A 320 -11.32 18.24 -44.73
CA LEU A 320 -11.75 18.68 -43.41
C LEU A 320 -12.20 20.14 -43.51
N ASP A 321 -13.44 20.41 -43.13
CA ASP A 321 -13.96 21.78 -43.09
C ASP A 321 -13.73 22.42 -41.73
N ALA A 322 -13.81 23.74 -41.66
CA ALA A 322 -13.73 24.49 -40.40
C ALA A 322 -14.77 24.02 -39.35
N GLY A 323 -15.93 23.52 -39.80
CA GLY A 323 -16.96 22.95 -38.93
C GLY A 323 -16.58 21.61 -38.30
N ASP A 324 -15.61 20.88 -38.86
CA ASP A 324 -15.14 19.60 -38.30
C ASP A 324 -14.19 19.83 -37.10
N TRP A 325 -13.67 21.06 -36.93
CA TRP A 325 -12.94 21.48 -35.72
C TRP A 325 -13.87 21.69 -34.52
N ASN A 326 -15.18 21.86 -34.74
CA ASN A 326 -16.16 21.92 -33.65
C ASN A 326 -16.35 20.57 -32.97
N ALA A 327 -16.10 19.46 -33.68
CA ALA A 327 -16.12 18.13 -33.06
C ALA A 327 -15.04 17.99 -31.97
N LEU A 328 -13.90 18.68 -32.08
CA LEU A 328 -12.86 18.67 -31.06
C LEU A 328 -13.31 19.37 -29.76
N ARG A 329 -14.18 20.39 -29.87
CA ARG A 329 -14.82 21.02 -28.70
C ARG A 329 -15.82 20.07 -28.04
N ALA A 330 -16.56 19.28 -28.82
CA ALA A 330 -17.45 18.25 -28.26
C ALA A 330 -16.65 17.13 -27.57
N VAL A 331 -15.52 16.69 -28.14
CA VAL A 331 -14.61 15.75 -27.49
C VAL A 331 -14.08 16.31 -26.15
N TYR A 332 -13.77 17.60 -26.09
CA TYR A 332 -13.38 18.26 -24.84
C TYR A 332 -14.50 18.22 -23.80
N PHE A 333 -15.75 18.43 -24.19
CA PHE A 333 -16.91 18.30 -23.29
C PHE A 333 -17.07 16.88 -22.76
N ILE A 334 -16.92 15.87 -23.63
CA ILE A 334 -16.88 14.46 -23.23
C ILE A 334 -15.75 14.24 -22.22
N LEU A 335 -14.56 14.80 -22.43
CA LEU A 335 -13.44 14.65 -21.48
C LEU A 335 -13.77 15.24 -20.09
N LEU A 336 -14.46 16.38 -20.03
CA LEU A 336 -14.91 16.98 -18.77
C LEU A 336 -15.97 16.12 -18.06
N GLU A 337 -16.92 15.59 -18.82
CA GLU A 337 -17.93 14.64 -18.33
C GLU A 337 -17.26 13.40 -17.71
N LEU A 338 -16.34 12.77 -18.45
CA LEU A 338 -15.58 11.60 -17.98
C LEU A 338 -14.70 11.91 -16.76
N ALA A 339 -14.17 13.14 -16.66
CA ALA A 339 -13.41 13.58 -15.50
C ALA A 339 -14.28 13.60 -14.22
N LEU A 340 -15.53 14.06 -14.34
CA LEU A 340 -16.49 14.05 -13.22
C LEU A 340 -16.92 12.62 -12.86
N VAL A 341 -17.24 11.79 -13.86
CA VAL A 341 -17.58 10.38 -13.61
C VAL A 341 -16.45 9.65 -12.89
N THR A 342 -15.19 9.92 -13.29
CA THR A 342 -14.01 9.33 -12.64
C THR A 342 -13.89 9.78 -11.19
N GLY A 343 -14.20 11.04 -10.88
CA GLY A 343 -14.22 11.56 -9.52
C GLY A 343 -15.29 10.87 -8.67
N VAL A 344 -16.48 10.67 -9.23
CA VAL A 344 -17.57 9.93 -8.59
C VAL A 344 -17.19 8.46 -8.36
N ALA A 345 -16.61 7.80 -9.37
CA ALA A 345 -16.16 6.41 -9.27
C ALA A 345 -15.06 6.24 -8.20
N LEU A 346 -14.11 7.18 -8.14
CA LEU A 346 -13.06 7.21 -7.13
C LEU A 346 -13.61 7.38 -5.71
N LEU A 347 -14.59 8.28 -5.55
CA LEU A 347 -15.28 8.50 -4.28
C LEU A 347 -15.94 7.21 -3.78
N PHE A 348 -16.74 6.55 -4.60
CA PHE A 348 -17.41 5.31 -4.21
C PHE A 348 -16.45 4.13 -4.02
N SER A 349 -15.37 4.05 -4.80
CA SER A 349 -14.31 3.05 -4.65
C SER A 349 -13.64 3.08 -3.27
N SER A 350 -13.65 4.24 -2.61
CA SER A 350 -13.14 4.39 -1.24
C SER A 350 -14.09 3.87 -0.16
N ILE A 351 -15.37 3.63 -0.47
CA ILE A 351 -16.41 3.24 0.50
C ILE A 351 -16.81 1.77 0.30
N SER A 352 -17.01 1.36 -0.95
CA SER A 352 -17.66 0.10 -1.31
C SER A 352 -16.75 -0.87 -2.05
N THR A 353 -17.24 -2.08 -2.31
CA THR A 353 -16.56 -3.06 -3.18
C THR A 353 -16.52 -2.57 -4.63
N PRO A 354 -15.59 -3.06 -5.47
CA PRO A 354 -15.48 -2.60 -6.86
C PRO A 354 -16.81 -2.68 -7.64
N ALA A 355 -17.54 -3.79 -7.50
CA ALA A 355 -18.80 -4.01 -8.20
C ALA A 355 -19.90 -3.02 -7.78
N LEU A 356 -20.08 -2.81 -6.47
CA LEU A 356 -21.05 -1.85 -5.95
C LEU A 356 -20.65 -0.40 -6.30
N SER A 357 -19.36 -0.09 -6.28
CA SER A 357 -18.85 1.23 -6.66
C SER A 357 -19.15 1.53 -8.13
N ALA A 358 -19.00 0.55 -9.01
CA ALA A 358 -19.33 0.68 -10.43
C ALA A 358 -20.84 0.91 -10.63
N LEU A 359 -21.67 0.17 -9.89
CA LEU A 359 -23.12 0.34 -9.91
C LEU A 359 -23.54 1.75 -9.44
N TYR A 360 -22.96 2.26 -8.34
CA TYR A 360 -23.27 3.60 -7.85
C TYR A 360 -22.78 4.69 -8.80
N ALA A 361 -21.59 4.55 -9.39
CA ALA A 361 -21.10 5.49 -10.38
C ALA A 361 -21.99 5.53 -11.62
N LEU A 362 -22.42 4.37 -12.11
CA LEU A 362 -23.36 4.27 -13.23
C LEU A 362 -24.73 4.86 -12.88
N ALA A 363 -25.27 4.55 -11.71
CA ALA A 363 -26.56 5.09 -11.26
C ALA A 363 -26.51 6.62 -11.15
N LEU A 364 -25.45 7.17 -10.56
CA LEU A 364 -25.29 8.61 -10.43
C LEU A 364 -25.09 9.29 -11.79
N TYR A 365 -24.38 8.65 -12.72
CA TYR A 365 -24.29 9.10 -14.11
C TYR A 365 -25.65 9.17 -14.80
N VAL A 366 -26.45 8.10 -14.71
CA VAL A 366 -27.79 8.05 -15.30
C VAL A 366 -28.68 9.13 -14.68
N ILE A 367 -28.74 9.21 -13.36
CA ILE A 367 -29.59 10.21 -12.67
C ILE A 367 -29.12 11.64 -13.00
N GLY A 368 -27.80 11.88 -13.07
CA GLY A 368 -27.24 13.18 -13.40
C GLY A 368 -27.57 13.65 -14.83
N ASN A 369 -27.70 12.73 -15.78
CA ASN A 369 -28.17 13.04 -17.13
C ASN A 369 -29.64 13.46 -17.19
N PHE A 370 -30.48 12.91 -16.29
CA PHE A 370 -31.90 13.28 -16.17
C PHE A 370 -32.15 14.40 -15.15
N SER A 371 -31.10 14.99 -14.57
CA SER A 371 -31.27 15.93 -13.45
C SER A 371 -31.99 17.23 -13.82
N SER A 372 -31.77 17.73 -15.04
CA SER A 372 -32.48 18.87 -15.62
C SER A 372 -33.98 18.56 -15.79
N ASP A 373 -34.31 17.43 -16.40
CA ASP A 373 -35.69 16.97 -16.61
C ASP A 373 -36.43 16.77 -15.29
N LEU A 374 -35.76 16.22 -14.27
CA LEU A 374 -36.32 16.05 -12.93
C LEU A 374 -36.72 17.38 -12.28
N ARG A 375 -35.95 18.45 -12.52
CA ARG A 375 -36.24 19.79 -12.02
C ARG A 375 -37.45 20.40 -12.74
N GLU A 376 -37.55 20.21 -14.05
CA GLU A 376 -38.71 20.66 -14.83
C GLU A 376 -39.99 19.95 -14.40
N LEU A 377 -39.93 18.62 -14.21
CA LEU A 377 -41.04 17.84 -13.65
C LEU A 377 -41.44 18.31 -12.24
N GLY A 378 -40.46 18.68 -11.42
CA GLY A 378 -40.69 19.24 -10.08
C GLY A 378 -41.49 20.54 -10.11
N HIS A 379 -41.12 21.47 -11.00
CA HIS A 379 -41.88 22.71 -11.21
C HIS A 379 -43.28 22.43 -11.80
N ALA A 380 -43.42 21.41 -12.64
CA ALA A 380 -44.72 21.00 -13.21
C ALA A 380 -45.65 20.33 -12.18
N ALA A 381 -45.10 19.68 -11.16
CA ALA A 381 -45.84 18.86 -10.19
C ALA A 381 -46.76 19.66 -9.23
N ARG A 382 -46.72 21.00 -9.25
CA ARG A 382 -47.52 21.93 -8.40
C ARG A 382 -47.49 21.62 -6.88
N SER A 383 -46.59 20.77 -6.42
CA SER A 383 -46.42 20.36 -5.02
C SER A 383 -45.10 20.91 -4.48
N VAL A 384 -45.19 21.74 -3.43
CA VAL A 384 -44.04 22.39 -2.79
C VAL A 384 -43.01 21.37 -2.27
N ALA A 385 -43.48 20.20 -1.84
CA ALA A 385 -42.60 19.11 -1.39
C ALA A 385 -41.78 18.53 -2.55
N VAL A 386 -42.41 18.29 -3.70
CA VAL A 386 -41.76 17.74 -4.90
C VAL A 386 -40.79 18.74 -5.51
N GLU A 387 -41.16 20.02 -5.55
CA GLU A 387 -40.28 21.09 -6.04
C GLU A 387 -39.03 21.25 -5.17
N ARG A 388 -39.15 21.18 -3.84
CA ARG A 388 -37.99 21.23 -2.94
C ARG A 388 -37.09 20.00 -3.07
N THR A 389 -37.65 18.81 -3.16
CA THR A 389 -36.84 17.57 -3.25
C THR A 389 -36.09 17.49 -4.57
N THR A 390 -36.75 17.79 -5.68
CA THR A 390 -36.13 17.86 -7.02
C THR A 390 -35.08 18.97 -7.10
N GLY A 391 -35.36 20.14 -6.51
CA GLY A 391 -34.38 21.23 -6.40
C GLY A 391 -33.13 20.84 -5.60
N LEU A 392 -33.30 20.15 -4.48
CA LEU A 392 -32.16 19.65 -3.68
C LEU A 392 -31.35 18.61 -4.46
N LEU A 393 -32.01 17.65 -5.12
CA LEU A 393 -31.35 16.65 -5.95
C LEU A 393 -30.54 17.30 -7.07
N TYR A 394 -31.08 18.32 -7.73
CA TYR A 394 -30.41 19.04 -8.82
C TYR A 394 -29.08 19.69 -8.38
N TYR A 395 -29.02 20.26 -7.18
CA TYR A 395 -27.77 20.85 -6.68
C TYR A 395 -26.80 19.82 -6.10
N LEU A 396 -27.31 18.69 -5.58
CA LEU A 396 -26.48 17.67 -4.96
C LEU A 396 -25.85 16.72 -5.99
N LEU A 397 -26.48 16.53 -7.14
CA LEU A 397 -26.01 15.65 -8.20
C LEU A 397 -25.30 16.44 -9.32
N PRO A 398 -24.22 15.90 -9.91
CA PRO A 398 -23.59 16.55 -11.05
C PRO A 398 -24.53 16.48 -12.26
N ASN A 399 -24.87 17.64 -12.80
CA ASN A 399 -25.60 17.74 -14.05
C ASN A 399 -24.69 17.36 -15.23
N PHE A 400 -24.87 16.14 -15.76
CA PHE A 400 -24.12 15.67 -16.94
C PHE A 400 -24.71 16.17 -18.26
N SER A 401 -25.99 16.56 -18.27
CA SER A 401 -26.66 17.05 -19.48
C SER A 401 -26.02 18.31 -20.06
N ASP A 402 -25.44 19.16 -19.20
CA ASP A 402 -24.73 20.38 -19.62
C ASP A 402 -23.48 20.08 -20.47
N PHE A 403 -22.91 18.88 -20.37
CA PHE A 403 -21.76 18.44 -21.15
C PHE A 403 -22.16 17.79 -22.50
N ASN A 404 -23.45 17.60 -22.78
CA ASN A 404 -23.88 16.98 -24.02
C ASN A 404 -23.81 17.97 -25.21
N ALA A 405 -22.65 18.02 -25.86
CA ALA A 405 -22.42 18.84 -27.05
C ALA A 405 -22.42 18.04 -28.37
N ILE A 406 -22.80 16.75 -28.33
CA ILE A 406 -22.72 15.84 -29.48
C ILE A 406 -23.66 16.30 -30.60
N SER A 407 -24.91 16.64 -30.25
CA SER A 407 -25.91 17.09 -31.23
C SER A 407 -25.49 18.38 -31.93
N LEU A 408 -24.96 19.36 -31.18
CA LEU A 408 -24.47 20.64 -31.74
C LEU A 408 -23.34 20.41 -32.75
N ALA A 409 -22.37 19.55 -32.42
CA ALA A 409 -21.27 19.21 -33.32
C ALA A 409 -21.74 18.45 -34.58
N ALA A 410 -22.72 17.56 -34.44
CA ALA A 410 -23.28 16.79 -35.55
C ALA A 410 -24.01 17.69 -36.57
N HIS A 411 -24.73 18.71 -36.11
CA HIS A 411 -25.36 19.73 -36.96
C HIS A 411 -24.37 20.76 -37.51
N GLY A 412 -23.11 20.74 -37.04
CA GLY A 412 -22.08 21.69 -37.47
C GLY A 412 -22.22 23.07 -36.85
N GLU A 413 -23.01 23.20 -35.78
CA GLU A 413 -23.18 24.45 -35.05
C GLU A 413 -21.93 24.76 -34.22
N ASP A 414 -21.64 26.05 -34.08
CA ASP A 414 -20.53 26.52 -33.26
C ASP A 414 -20.88 26.43 -31.78
N ILE A 415 -20.09 25.65 -31.04
CA ILE A 415 -20.18 25.63 -29.57
C ILE A 415 -19.65 26.97 -29.05
N PRO A 416 -20.47 27.78 -28.38
CA PRO A 416 -20.08 29.12 -27.98
C PRO A 416 -19.03 29.09 -26.87
N ARG A 417 -18.06 30.02 -26.94
CA ARG A 417 -16.90 30.05 -26.04
C ARG A 417 -17.27 30.22 -24.56
N TYR A 418 -18.37 30.92 -24.26
CA TYR A 418 -18.83 31.09 -22.88
C TYR A 418 -19.23 29.75 -22.24
N LEU A 419 -19.82 28.84 -23.02
CA LEU A 419 -20.25 27.51 -22.57
C LEU A 419 -19.03 26.67 -22.19
N VAL A 420 -17.97 26.74 -23.01
CA VAL A 420 -16.70 26.06 -22.76
C VAL A 420 -16.11 26.49 -21.42
N VAL A 421 -16.03 27.80 -21.16
CA VAL A 421 -15.46 28.34 -19.92
C VAL A 421 -16.33 27.99 -18.71
N SER A 422 -17.65 28.19 -18.82
CA SER A 422 -18.62 27.87 -17.76
C SER A 422 -18.54 26.41 -17.34
N ASN A 423 -18.59 25.49 -18.30
CA ASN A 423 -18.59 24.05 -18.02
C ASN A 423 -17.23 23.55 -17.53
N THR A 424 -16.13 24.17 -17.99
CA THR A 424 -14.79 23.89 -17.46
C THR A 424 -14.69 24.28 -15.99
N LEU A 425 -15.17 25.48 -15.63
CA LEU A 425 -15.16 25.96 -14.25
C LEU A 425 -16.06 25.09 -13.36
N TYR A 426 -17.25 24.75 -13.84
CA TYR A 426 -18.18 23.85 -13.16
C TYR A 426 -17.55 22.47 -12.93
N ALA A 427 -16.95 21.86 -13.95
CA ALA A 427 -16.26 20.58 -13.83
C ALA A 427 -15.11 20.63 -12.82
N LEU A 428 -14.30 21.69 -12.84
CA LEU A 428 -13.17 21.83 -11.92
C LEU A 428 -13.62 22.00 -10.47
N LEU A 429 -14.66 22.82 -10.23
CA LEU A 429 -15.23 23.02 -8.91
C LEU A 429 -15.82 21.72 -8.36
N TYR A 430 -16.62 21.03 -9.17
CA TYR A 430 -17.29 19.79 -8.75
C TYR A 430 -16.28 18.64 -8.57
N ALA A 431 -15.28 18.52 -9.45
CA ALA A 431 -14.18 17.57 -9.29
C ALA A 431 -13.40 17.85 -7.99
N THR A 432 -13.16 19.11 -7.65
CA THR A 432 -12.49 19.48 -6.39
C THR A 432 -13.32 19.03 -5.18
N VAL A 433 -14.64 19.19 -5.22
CA VAL A 433 -15.55 18.71 -4.16
C VAL A 433 -15.51 17.18 -4.04
N LEU A 434 -15.60 16.45 -5.16
CA LEU A 434 -15.56 14.98 -5.18
C LEU A 434 -14.23 14.43 -4.66
N VAL A 435 -13.11 14.99 -5.12
CA VAL A 435 -11.77 14.57 -4.68
C VAL A 435 -11.56 14.92 -3.20
N SER A 436 -12.01 16.10 -2.75
CA SER A 436 -11.95 16.47 -1.32
C SER A 436 -12.78 15.52 -0.45
N GLY A 437 -14.00 15.17 -0.88
CA GLY A 437 -14.82 14.17 -0.21
C GLY A 437 -14.13 12.81 -0.13
N THR A 438 -13.47 12.39 -1.22
CA THR A 438 -12.69 11.14 -1.24
C THR A 438 -11.54 11.18 -0.23
N ILE A 439 -10.84 12.31 -0.11
CA ILE A 439 -9.75 12.50 0.86
C ILE A 439 -10.27 12.35 2.29
N LEU A 440 -11.38 13.01 2.64
CA LEU A 440 -11.97 12.94 3.97
C LEU A 440 -12.36 11.50 4.37
N ILE A 441 -12.99 10.77 3.45
CA ILE A 441 -13.39 9.37 3.68
C ILE A 441 -12.15 8.48 3.87
N PHE A 442 -11.12 8.70 3.07
CA PHE A 442 -9.90 7.91 3.11
C PHE A 442 -9.01 8.22 4.33
N GLU A 443 -9.06 9.45 4.88
CA GLU A 443 -8.38 9.80 6.13
C GLU A 443 -9.00 9.09 7.35
N GLY A 444 -10.33 8.97 7.39
CA GLY A 444 -11.05 8.29 8.47
C GLY A 444 -10.96 6.75 8.44
N ARG A 445 -10.48 6.15 7.35
CA ARG A 445 -10.41 4.68 7.21
C ARG A 445 -9.17 4.11 7.93
N GLU A 446 -9.41 3.28 8.94
CA GLU A 446 -8.37 2.41 9.52
C GLU A 446 -8.22 1.16 8.62
N PHE A 447 -7.07 1.03 7.96
CA PHE A 447 -6.71 -0.19 7.24
C PHE A 447 -6.33 -1.26 8.26
N ARG A 448 -7.30 -2.07 8.72
CA ARG A 448 -7.06 -3.20 9.62
C ARG A 448 -6.73 -4.49 8.87
#